data_AF-A0A5B2VXT4-F1
#
_entry.id   AF-A0A5B2VXT4-F1
#
_cell.length_a   1.000
_cell.length_b   1.000
_cell.length_c   1.000
_cell.angle_alpha   90.00
_cell.angle_beta   90.00
_cell.angle_gamma   90.00
#
_symmetry.space_group_name_H-M   'P 1'
#
loop_
_entity.id
_entity.type
_entity.pdbx_description
1 polymer ?
#
loop_
_entity_poly.entity_id
_entity_poly.type
_entity_poly.pdbx_seq_one_letter_code
_entity_poly.pdbx_strand_id
1 'polypeptide(L)'
;MESILDQQLLGNPIRSYLILAVVLLVIFAIKRYLSGWIASLGFNLIKHWSPQIERRELAQLLLRPLETFLVLVAFMLTINHFRFPPALNVIIYNKYTLKDMTDTLMQIAFSICILWILLRLIDFVALILEKQADLTEDMTDNQFIVFFRDFFKAIITILGVIVLIRILFGSDLVNKIIAGLGIGAAALALAAKESIENLIGSFIIFFDRPFRVGDSVKVDAYQGTVEKIGLRSTRIRTLEKTFVTVPNKKMVDSILDNLTLRTQQRVAMKLELPSELSADMVLKVVHDIQGILGSNSHVLPGFTVNLHDFNKDTYLVQVIYNTYIIEGLQYAALRETVNLAIIRALEEQGIRLPSTSTRVDVQLNGQG
;
A
#
# COMPACT_ATOMS: atom_id res chain seq x y z
N MET A 1 -14.27 44.88 62.49
CA MET A 1 -13.71 45.49 61.26
C MET A 1 -13.73 44.38 60.23
N GLU A 2 -14.83 44.26 59.48
CA GLU A 2 -14.86 43.30 58.37
C GLU A 2 -13.70 43.64 57.44
N SER A 3 -12.83 42.67 57.21
CA SER A 3 -11.69 42.86 56.33
C SER A 3 -12.21 43.31 54.97
N ILE A 4 -11.63 44.36 54.39
CA ILE A 4 -11.98 44.86 53.05
C ILE A 4 -12.01 43.71 52.02
N LEU A 5 -11.29 42.62 52.29
CA LEU A 5 -11.24 41.40 51.48
C LEU A 5 -12.53 40.57 51.45
N ASP A 6 -13.39 40.69 52.47
CA ASP A 6 -14.63 39.91 52.61
C ASP A 6 -15.88 40.67 52.12
N GLN A 7 -15.74 41.94 51.74
CA GLN A 7 -16.82 42.70 51.12
C GLN A 7 -17.24 42.04 49.80
N GLN A 8 -18.56 41.93 49.59
CA GLN A 8 -19.11 41.33 48.38
C GLN A 8 -19.24 42.37 47.27
N LEU A 9 -18.60 42.12 46.13
CA LEU A 9 -18.76 42.87 44.89
C LEU A 9 -19.38 41.93 43.85
N LEU A 10 -20.51 42.30 43.25
CA LEU A 10 -21.19 41.51 42.21
C LEU A 10 -21.40 40.02 42.61
N GLY A 11 -21.73 39.75 43.88
CA GLY A 11 -22.01 38.39 44.37
C GLY A 11 -20.78 37.52 44.64
N ASN A 12 -19.56 38.06 44.56
CA ASN A 12 -18.32 37.38 44.96
C ASN A 12 -17.52 38.26 45.95
N PRO A 13 -16.77 37.67 46.91
CA PRO A 13 -15.92 38.43 47.80
C PRO A 13 -14.75 39.06 47.02
N ILE A 14 -14.28 40.25 47.44
CA ILE A 14 -13.13 40.95 46.82
C ILE A 14 -11.88 40.05 46.77
N ARG A 15 -11.70 39.17 47.76
CA ARG A 15 -10.65 38.13 47.76
C ARG A 15 -10.66 37.25 46.49
N SER A 16 -11.83 36.91 45.94
CA SER A 16 -11.91 36.09 44.72
C SER A 16 -11.29 36.82 43.53
N TYR A 17 -11.60 38.10 43.35
CA TYR A 17 -11.04 38.92 42.25
C TYR A 17 -9.51 39.08 42.36
N LEU A 18 -8.99 39.21 43.58
CA LEU A 18 -7.54 39.20 43.82
C LEU A 18 -6.91 37.84 43.48
N ILE A 19 -7.57 36.73 43.83
CA ILE A 19 -7.11 35.38 43.44
C ILE A 19 -7.10 35.24 41.91
N LEU A 20 -8.12 35.70 41.19
CA LEU A 20 -8.15 35.70 39.71
C LEU A 20 -6.98 36.49 39.12
N ALA A 21 -6.74 37.71 39.61
CA ALA A 21 -5.63 38.53 39.14
C ALA A 21 -4.28 37.85 39.37
N VAL A 22 -4.07 37.26 40.56
CA VAL A 22 -2.85 36.51 40.89
C VAL A 22 -2.70 35.27 40.00
N VAL A 23 -3.76 34.48 39.82
CA VAL A 23 -3.74 33.27 38.97
C VAL A 23 -3.42 33.61 37.51
N LEU A 24 -4.02 34.67 36.95
CA LEU A 24 -3.72 35.13 35.60
C LEU A 24 -2.28 35.64 35.46
N LEU A 25 -1.76 36.37 36.45
CA LEU A 25 -0.39 36.88 36.46
C LEU A 25 0.63 35.73 36.57
N VAL A 26 0.35 34.75 37.43
CA VAL A 26 1.14 33.53 37.58
C VAL A 26 1.16 32.73 36.28
N ILE A 27 0.02 32.55 35.62
CA ILE A 27 -0.05 31.84 34.33
C ILE A 27 0.65 32.62 33.21
N PHE A 28 0.53 33.95 33.21
CA PHE A 28 1.27 34.80 32.29
C PHE A 28 2.79 34.74 32.52
N ALA A 29 3.25 34.55 33.74
CA ALA A 29 4.66 34.32 34.05
C ALA A 29 5.09 32.90 33.67
N ILE A 30 4.28 31.89 34.02
CA ILE A 30 4.55 30.47 33.74
C ILE A 30 4.58 30.22 32.24
N LYS A 31 3.71 30.82 31.42
CA LYS A 31 3.70 30.58 29.97
C LYS A 31 5.08 30.85 29.34
N ARG A 32 5.81 31.87 29.82
CA ARG A 32 7.15 32.21 29.32
C ARG A 32 8.17 31.12 29.66
N TYR A 33 8.10 30.56 30.86
CA TYR A 33 8.97 29.46 31.31
C TYR A 33 8.58 28.12 30.66
N LEU A 34 7.29 27.81 30.61
CA LEU A 34 6.75 26.58 30.06
C LEU A 34 7.00 26.47 28.56
N SER A 35 6.88 27.58 27.82
CA SER A 35 7.24 27.67 26.42
C SER A 35 8.69 27.24 26.18
N GLY A 36 9.65 27.84 26.91
CA GLY A 36 11.06 27.47 26.79
C GLY A 36 11.34 26.01 27.16
N TRP A 37 10.67 25.48 28.18
CA TRP A 37 10.82 24.10 28.62
C TRP A 37 10.28 23.09 27.60
N ILE A 38 9.07 23.31 27.08
CA ILE A 38 8.45 22.45 26.04
C ILE A 38 9.25 22.54 24.74
N ALA A 39 9.78 23.72 24.39
CA ALA A 39 10.67 23.89 23.25
C ALA A 39 11.90 22.99 23.39
N SER A 40 12.49 22.99 24.58
CA SER A 40 13.71 22.23 24.87
C SER A 40 13.44 20.74 24.87
N LEU A 41 12.31 20.29 25.44
CA LEU A 41 11.91 18.88 25.42
C LEU A 41 11.63 18.39 24.00
N GLY A 42 10.78 19.11 23.25
CA GLY A 42 10.45 18.78 21.87
C GLY A 42 11.69 18.77 20.98
N PHE A 43 12.57 19.76 21.13
CA PHE A 43 13.82 19.81 20.40
C PHE A 43 14.76 18.64 20.74
N ASN A 44 14.85 18.24 22.01
CA ASN A 44 15.72 17.13 22.39
C ASN A 44 15.22 15.79 21.83
N LEU A 45 13.90 15.58 21.76
CA LEU A 45 13.31 14.40 21.14
C LEU A 45 13.53 14.38 19.63
N ILE A 46 13.37 15.54 18.99
CA ILE A 46 13.35 15.64 17.53
C ILE A 46 14.77 15.79 16.95
N LYS A 47 15.73 16.36 17.68
CA LYS A 47 17.13 16.45 17.24
C LYS A 47 17.73 15.08 16.90
N HIS A 48 17.26 14.02 17.56
CA HIS A 48 17.70 12.66 17.26
C HIS A 48 17.20 12.16 15.89
N TRP A 49 16.02 12.61 15.44
CA TRP A 49 15.37 12.16 14.20
C TRP A 49 15.51 13.15 13.05
N SER A 50 15.70 14.44 13.32
CA SER A 50 15.89 15.49 12.32
C SER A 50 16.75 16.64 12.90
N PRO A 51 18.08 16.59 12.73
CA PRO A 51 18.99 17.59 13.30
C PRO A 51 18.95 18.96 12.61
N GLN A 52 18.26 19.07 11.47
CA GLN A 52 18.20 20.30 10.65
C GLN A 52 17.07 21.27 11.05
N ILE A 53 16.24 20.89 12.02
CA ILE A 53 15.14 21.73 12.47
C ILE A 53 15.67 22.77 13.45
N GLU A 54 15.42 24.03 13.14
CA GLU A 54 15.79 25.10 14.05
C GLU A 54 14.84 25.13 15.26
N ARG A 55 15.38 25.40 16.45
CA ARG A 55 14.58 25.63 17.66
C ARG A 55 13.50 26.70 17.46
N ARG A 56 13.74 27.67 16.59
CA ARG A 56 12.82 28.77 16.28
C ARG A 56 11.58 28.28 15.53
N GLU A 57 11.73 27.37 14.57
CA GLU A 57 10.62 26.81 13.80
C GLU A 57 9.73 25.94 14.70
N LEU A 58 10.34 25.08 15.52
CA LEU A 58 9.63 24.28 16.52
C LEU A 58 8.87 25.17 17.51
N ALA A 59 9.50 26.28 17.93
CA ALA A 59 8.87 27.23 18.82
C ALA A 59 7.65 27.93 18.19
N GLN A 60 7.76 28.36 16.93
CA GLN A 60 6.67 29.08 16.26
C GLN A 60 5.47 28.18 15.93
N LEU A 61 5.73 26.94 15.53
CA LEU A 61 4.68 26.01 15.11
C LEU A 61 3.99 25.35 16.30
N LEU A 62 4.73 24.87 17.31
CA LEU A 62 4.12 24.13 18.43
C LEU A 62 3.87 24.96 19.69
N LEU A 63 4.76 25.90 20.04
CA LEU A 63 4.65 26.57 21.33
C LEU A 63 3.65 27.71 21.34
N ARG A 64 3.59 28.53 20.29
CA ARG A 64 2.62 29.65 20.26
C ARG A 64 1.16 29.18 20.43
N PRO A 65 0.69 28.14 19.71
CA PRO A 65 -0.65 27.61 19.92
C PRO A 65 -0.86 26.98 21.29
N LEU A 66 0.17 26.33 21.83
CA LEU A 66 0.10 25.71 23.14
C LEU A 66 0.07 26.74 24.28
N GLU A 67 0.83 27.84 24.15
CA GLU A 67 0.80 28.96 25.10
C GLU A 67 -0.59 29.60 25.16
N THR A 68 -1.19 29.88 24.00
CA THR A 68 -2.56 30.43 23.96
C THR A 68 -3.57 29.47 24.53
N PHE A 69 -3.41 28.16 24.29
CA PHE A 69 -4.27 27.14 24.86
C PHE A 69 -4.18 27.11 26.38
N LEU A 70 -2.97 27.14 26.94
CA LEU A 70 -2.77 27.12 28.39
C LEU A 70 -3.34 28.37 29.06
N VAL A 71 -3.14 29.55 28.46
CA VAL A 71 -3.74 30.80 28.96
C VAL A 71 -5.26 30.72 28.89
N LEU A 72 -5.83 30.18 27.81
CA LEU A 72 -7.27 30.02 27.66
C LEU A 72 -7.85 29.02 28.67
N VAL A 73 -7.22 27.86 28.84
CA VAL A 73 -7.63 26.84 29.83
C VAL A 73 -7.58 27.42 31.24
N ALA A 74 -6.49 28.09 31.58
CA ALA A 74 -6.34 28.79 32.84
C ALA A 74 -7.46 29.81 33.09
N PHE A 75 -7.74 30.64 32.08
CA PHE A 75 -8.82 31.62 32.13
C PHE A 75 -10.19 30.95 32.33
N MET A 76 -10.48 29.87 31.60
CA MET A 76 -11.72 29.11 31.74
C MET A 76 -11.86 28.47 33.13
N LEU A 77 -10.79 27.82 33.64
CA LEU A 77 -10.78 27.24 34.99
C LEU A 77 -11.03 28.31 36.04
N THR A 78 -10.39 29.48 35.90
CA THR A 78 -10.54 30.55 36.88
C THR A 78 -11.93 31.14 36.85
N ILE A 79 -12.54 31.36 35.67
CA ILE A 79 -13.92 31.86 35.60
C ILE A 79 -14.92 30.83 36.11
N ASN A 80 -14.72 29.55 35.86
CA ASN A 80 -15.62 28.50 36.36
C ASN A 80 -15.63 28.41 37.90
N HIS A 81 -14.57 28.87 38.57
CA HIS A 81 -14.54 28.99 40.04
C HIS A 81 -15.31 30.20 40.58
N PHE A 82 -15.66 31.18 39.75
CA PHE A 82 -16.45 32.34 40.16
C PHE A 82 -17.94 32.07 40.04
N ARG A 83 -18.71 32.56 41.01
CA ARG A 83 -20.17 32.55 40.89
C ARG A 83 -20.57 33.65 39.92
N PHE A 84 -21.29 33.28 38.86
CA PHE A 84 -21.79 34.27 37.91
C PHE A 84 -22.72 35.26 38.66
N PRO A 85 -22.48 36.58 38.59
CA PRO A 85 -23.27 37.56 39.33
C PRO A 85 -24.76 37.47 38.97
N PRO A 86 -25.67 37.21 39.94
CA PRO A 86 -27.10 37.11 39.65
C PRO A 86 -27.67 38.39 39.03
N ALA A 87 -27.12 39.55 39.42
CA ALA A 87 -27.49 40.87 38.90
C ALA A 87 -27.15 41.05 37.40
N LEU A 88 -26.18 40.29 36.88
CA LEU A 88 -25.79 40.29 35.47
C LEU A 88 -26.43 39.14 34.70
N ASN A 89 -27.17 38.24 35.35
CA ASN A 89 -27.77 37.08 34.70
C ASN A 89 -29.11 37.42 34.06
N VAL A 90 -29.07 38.35 33.09
CA VAL A 90 -30.25 38.78 32.34
C VAL A 90 -30.63 37.70 31.33
N ILE A 91 -31.92 37.43 31.22
CA ILE A 91 -32.48 36.55 30.19
C ILE A 91 -32.53 37.34 28.88
N ILE A 92 -31.83 36.86 27.87
CA ILE A 92 -31.78 37.41 26.52
C ILE A 92 -32.60 36.49 25.61
N TYR A 93 -33.47 37.07 24.77
CA TYR A 93 -34.32 36.34 23.82
C TYR A 93 -35.18 35.22 24.44
N ASN A 94 -35.70 35.41 25.66
CA ASN A 94 -36.61 34.49 26.37
C ASN A 94 -36.14 33.02 26.52
N LYS A 95 -34.88 32.71 26.21
CA LYS A 95 -34.35 31.33 26.22
C LYS A 95 -32.91 31.22 26.68
N TYR A 96 -32.07 32.24 26.44
CA TYR A 96 -30.65 32.19 26.74
C TYR A 96 -30.30 33.17 27.86
N THR A 97 -29.46 32.76 28.80
CA THR A 97 -28.92 33.67 29.81
C THR A 97 -27.57 34.24 29.37
N LEU A 98 -27.18 35.40 29.92
CA LEU A 98 -25.84 35.95 29.70
C LEU A 98 -24.74 34.94 30.06
N LYS A 99 -24.96 34.12 31.10
CA LYS A 99 -24.05 33.02 31.46
C LYS A 99 -23.93 31.97 30.33
N ASP A 100 -25.04 31.56 29.73
CA ASP A 100 -25.01 30.59 28.62
C ASP A 100 -24.25 31.12 27.40
N MET A 101 -24.36 32.43 27.14
CA MET A 101 -23.59 33.08 26.07
C MET A 101 -22.09 33.07 26.36
N THR A 102 -21.69 33.36 27.61
CA THR A 102 -20.27 33.29 28.00
C THR A 102 -19.72 31.86 27.94
N ASP A 103 -20.51 30.87 28.37
CA ASP A 103 -20.11 29.46 28.35
C ASP A 103 -19.95 28.98 26.90
N THR A 104 -20.87 29.37 26.01
CA THR A 104 -20.81 29.06 24.57
C THR A 104 -19.60 29.74 23.92
N LEU A 105 -19.35 31.02 24.23
CA LEU A 105 -18.20 31.75 23.69
C LEU A 105 -16.87 31.11 24.12
N MET A 106 -16.77 30.66 25.38
CA MET A 106 -15.60 29.95 25.86
C MET A 106 -15.41 28.60 25.15
N GLN A 107 -16.48 27.84 24.93
CA GLN A 107 -16.42 26.59 24.16
C GLN A 107 -15.95 26.83 22.72
N ILE A 108 -16.45 27.88 22.06
CA ILE A 108 -16.00 28.26 20.71
C ILE A 108 -14.52 28.63 20.71
N ALA A 109 -14.09 29.49 21.64
CA ALA A 109 -12.69 29.89 21.76
C ALA A 109 -11.77 28.67 21.99
N PHE A 110 -12.21 27.74 22.85
CA PHE A 110 -11.49 26.51 23.14
C PHE A 110 -11.39 25.60 21.92
N SER A 111 -12.49 25.37 21.21
CA SER A 111 -12.51 24.57 19.97
C SER A 111 -11.65 25.19 18.86
N ILE A 112 -11.68 26.50 18.67
CA ILE A 112 -10.81 27.20 17.71
C ILE A 112 -9.35 27.04 18.10
N CYS A 113 -9.03 27.14 19.40
CA CYS A 113 -7.67 26.97 19.88
C CYS A 113 -7.14 25.54 19.63
N ILE A 114 -7.97 24.52 19.89
CA ILE A 114 -7.63 23.12 19.57
C ILE A 114 -7.44 22.94 18.07
N LEU A 115 -8.38 23.46 17.26
CA LEU A 115 -8.28 23.37 15.81
C LEU A 115 -6.98 24.00 15.30
N TRP A 116 -6.61 25.17 15.85
CA TRP A 116 -5.37 25.84 15.51
C TRP A 116 -4.13 25.01 15.88
N ILE A 117 -4.11 24.39 17.06
CA ILE A 117 -3.04 23.47 17.48
C ILE A 117 -2.92 22.30 16.49
N LEU A 118 -4.03 21.65 16.14
CA LEU A 118 -4.03 20.49 15.23
C LEU A 118 -3.51 20.85 13.83
N LEU A 119 -3.95 21.99 13.29
CA LEU A 119 -3.47 22.47 11.99
C LEU A 119 -1.97 22.80 12.01
N ARG A 120 -1.48 23.36 13.11
CA ARG A 120 -0.06 23.65 13.30
C ARG A 120 0.79 22.40 13.50
N LEU A 121 0.23 21.38 14.15
CA LEU A 121 0.87 20.07 14.25
C LEU A 121 1.06 19.45 12.86
N ILE A 122 0.07 19.57 11.97
CA ILE A 122 0.22 19.10 10.58
C ILE A 122 1.31 19.87 9.84
N ASP A 123 1.34 21.20 9.94
CA ASP A 123 2.41 22.02 9.35
C ASP A 123 3.79 21.62 9.88
N PHE A 124 3.88 21.28 11.17
CA PHE A 124 5.11 20.84 11.80
C PHE A 124 5.58 19.47 11.31
N VAL A 125 4.67 18.50 11.21
CA VAL A 125 4.99 17.17 10.65
C VAL A 125 5.40 17.29 9.19
N ALA A 126 4.71 18.10 8.40
CA ALA A 126 5.07 18.34 7.00
C ALA A 126 6.47 18.95 6.87
N LEU A 127 6.82 19.95 7.70
CA LEU A 127 8.15 20.54 7.73
C LEU A 127 9.25 19.50 8.08
N ILE A 128 8.99 18.59 9.02
CA ILE A 128 9.94 17.51 9.35
C ILE A 128 10.17 16.63 8.13
N LEU A 129 9.09 16.22 7.45
CA LEU A 129 9.15 15.35 6.29
C LEU A 129 9.83 16.03 5.11
N GLU A 130 9.53 17.32 4.84
CA GLU A 130 10.17 18.11 3.77
C GLU A 130 11.68 18.20 3.98
N LYS A 131 12.12 18.53 5.21
CA LYS A 131 13.56 18.57 5.53
C LYS A 131 14.26 17.22 5.44
N GLN A 132 13.55 16.12 5.67
CA GLN A 132 14.11 14.78 5.47
C GLN A 132 14.14 14.39 3.99
N ALA A 133 13.13 14.77 3.21
CA ALA A 133 13.05 14.51 1.78
C ALA A 133 14.11 15.29 1.00
N ASP A 134 14.37 16.56 1.37
CA ASP A 134 15.41 17.40 0.74
C ASP A 134 16.84 16.83 0.89
N LEU A 135 17.05 15.85 1.78
CA LEU A 135 18.31 15.12 1.91
C LEU A 135 18.47 13.98 0.89
N THR A 136 17.40 13.64 0.18
CA THR A 136 17.32 12.56 -0.81
C THR A 136 17.12 13.20 -2.19
N GLU A 137 17.81 12.72 -3.23
CA GLU A 137 17.76 13.33 -4.58
C GLU A 137 16.39 13.21 -5.30
N ASP A 138 15.44 12.44 -4.75
CA ASP A 138 14.15 12.16 -5.36
C ASP A 138 13.12 13.29 -5.11
N MET A 139 12.95 14.17 -6.10
CA MET A 139 11.99 15.29 -6.05
C MET A 139 10.51 14.88 -5.90
N THR A 140 10.16 13.61 -6.13
CA THR A 140 8.78 13.10 -5.97
C THR A 140 8.30 13.17 -4.53
N ASP A 141 9.20 13.09 -3.55
CA ASP A 141 8.83 13.00 -2.14
C ASP A 141 8.21 14.30 -1.61
N ASN A 142 8.71 15.46 -2.06
CA ASN A 142 8.14 16.75 -1.63
C ASN A 142 6.71 16.96 -2.12
N GLN A 143 6.35 16.51 -3.32
CA GLN A 143 4.98 16.68 -3.82
C GLN A 143 3.97 15.84 -3.04
N PHE A 144 4.36 14.63 -2.62
CA PHE A 144 3.52 13.81 -1.75
C PHE A 144 3.33 14.46 -0.38
N ILE A 145 4.38 15.05 0.20
CA ILE A 145 4.29 15.69 1.51
C ILE A 145 3.33 16.87 1.48
N VAL A 146 3.43 17.74 0.46
CA VAL A 146 2.51 18.88 0.29
C VAL A 146 1.07 18.39 0.11
N PHE A 147 0.85 17.36 -0.71
CA PHE A 147 -0.48 16.78 -0.91
C PHE A 147 -1.09 16.25 0.40
N PHE A 148 -0.33 15.47 1.18
CA PHE A 148 -0.82 14.94 2.45
C PHE A 148 -1.05 16.02 3.49
N ARG A 149 -0.18 17.03 3.55
CA ARG A 149 -0.36 18.21 4.41
C ARG A 149 -1.71 18.88 4.14
N ASP A 150 -1.98 19.21 2.88
CA ASP A 150 -3.23 19.90 2.51
C ASP A 150 -4.46 18.99 2.71
N PHE A 151 -4.33 17.71 2.39
CA PHE A 151 -5.38 16.71 2.61
C PHE A 151 -5.78 16.60 4.09
N PHE A 152 -4.81 16.41 4.99
CA PHE A 152 -5.10 16.33 6.43
C PHE A 152 -5.60 17.67 6.99
N LYS A 153 -5.09 18.81 6.51
CA LYS A 153 -5.61 20.13 6.91
C LYS A 153 -7.06 20.31 6.50
N ALA A 154 -7.45 19.87 5.29
CA ALA A 154 -8.84 19.91 4.85
C ALA A 154 -9.73 19.06 5.78
N ILE A 155 -9.33 17.82 6.09
CA ILE A 155 -10.08 16.93 7.00
C ILE A 155 -10.24 17.56 8.39
N ILE A 156 -9.15 18.00 9.00
CA ILE A 156 -9.17 18.61 10.33
C ILE A 156 -10.01 19.89 10.34
N THR A 157 -9.94 20.69 9.27
CA THR A 157 -10.77 21.90 9.14
C THR A 157 -12.25 21.54 9.06
N ILE A 158 -12.63 20.55 8.25
CA ILE A 158 -14.02 20.07 8.14
C ILE A 158 -14.53 19.59 9.51
N LEU A 159 -13.75 18.78 10.23
CA LEU A 159 -14.10 18.30 11.57
C LEU A 159 -14.22 19.46 12.56
N GLY A 160 -13.31 20.44 12.51
CA GLY A 160 -13.37 21.64 13.32
C GLY A 160 -14.63 22.46 13.08
N VAL A 161 -15.02 22.65 11.81
CA VAL A 161 -16.26 23.32 11.43
C VAL A 161 -17.48 22.57 11.96
N ILE A 162 -17.50 21.23 11.88
CA ILE A 162 -18.59 20.41 12.43
C ILE A 162 -18.71 20.60 13.96
N VAL A 163 -17.59 20.65 14.68
CA VAL A 163 -17.58 20.92 16.13
C VAL A 163 -18.14 22.30 16.43
N LEU A 164 -17.79 23.33 15.65
CA LEU A 164 -18.32 24.68 15.83
C LEU A 164 -19.83 24.75 15.56
N ILE A 165 -20.29 24.07 14.51
CA ILE A 165 -21.73 23.94 14.20
C ILE A 165 -22.45 23.25 15.38
N ARG A 166 -21.85 22.23 15.99
CA ARG A 166 -22.41 21.55 17.16
C ARG A 166 -22.63 22.50 18.34
N ILE A 167 -21.65 23.35 18.60
CA ILE A 167 -21.70 24.30 19.72
C ILE A 167 -22.77 25.37 19.46
N LEU A 168 -22.89 25.86 18.22
CA LEU A 168 -23.80 26.95 17.86
C LEU A 168 -25.25 26.50 17.65
N PHE A 169 -25.45 25.34 17.03
CA PHE A 169 -26.77 24.87 16.57
C PHE A 169 -27.23 23.58 17.25
N GLY A 170 -26.44 23.05 18.18
CA GLY A 170 -26.74 21.82 18.91
C GLY A 170 -26.42 20.54 18.13
N SER A 171 -26.68 19.40 18.78
CA SER A 171 -26.40 18.06 18.21
C SER A 171 -27.34 17.67 17.07
N ASP A 172 -28.58 18.15 17.07
CA ASP A 172 -29.59 17.68 16.10
C ASP A 172 -29.23 18.05 14.66
N LEU A 173 -28.74 19.27 14.44
CA LEU A 173 -28.27 19.69 13.11
C LEU A 173 -27.05 18.89 12.68
N VAL A 174 -26.10 18.68 13.59
CA VAL A 174 -24.88 17.89 13.31
C VAL A 174 -25.21 16.44 12.99
N ASN A 175 -26.15 15.83 13.71
CA ASN A 175 -26.59 14.46 13.43
C ASN A 175 -27.18 14.34 12.02
N LYS A 176 -27.97 15.34 11.58
CA LYS A 176 -28.50 15.39 10.21
C LYS A 176 -27.39 15.58 9.16
N ILE A 177 -26.44 16.47 9.42
CA ILE A 177 -25.28 16.69 8.53
C ILE A 177 -24.44 15.42 8.41
N ILE A 178 -24.12 14.77 9.54
CA ILE A 178 -23.36 13.52 9.57
C ILE A 178 -24.11 12.41 8.83
N ALA A 179 -25.44 12.29 9.02
CA ALA A 179 -26.25 11.33 8.28
C ALA A 179 -26.18 11.56 6.76
N GLY A 180 -26.22 12.81 6.29
CA GLY A 180 -26.04 13.17 4.88
C GLY A 180 -24.61 12.91 4.36
N LEU A 181 -23.60 13.30 5.15
CA LEU A 181 -22.19 13.05 4.84
C LEU A 181 -21.86 11.55 4.78
N GLY A 182 -22.56 10.71 5.53
CA GLY A 182 -22.39 9.26 5.51
C GLY A 182 -22.57 8.66 4.11
N ILE A 183 -23.54 9.15 3.33
CA ILE A 183 -23.75 8.71 1.95
C ILE A 183 -22.58 9.15 1.05
N GLY A 184 -22.13 10.41 1.19
CA GLY A 184 -20.97 10.93 0.46
C GLY A 184 -19.68 10.18 0.80
N ALA A 185 -19.47 9.84 2.08
CA ALA A 185 -18.35 9.05 2.55
C ALA A 185 -18.39 7.61 1.99
N ALA A 186 -19.57 7.00 1.93
CA ALA A 186 -19.74 5.67 1.33
C ALA A 186 -19.41 5.68 -0.17
N ALA A 187 -19.85 6.70 -0.91
CA ALA A 187 -19.52 6.87 -2.33
C ALA A 187 -18.00 7.06 -2.53
N LEU A 188 -17.36 7.89 -1.70
CA LEU A 188 -15.92 8.11 -1.74
C LEU A 188 -15.15 6.81 -1.41
N ALA A 189 -15.59 6.05 -0.41
CA ALA A 189 -15.00 4.76 -0.06
C ALA A 189 -15.12 3.74 -1.20
N LEU A 190 -16.27 3.70 -1.88
CA LEU A 190 -16.47 2.83 -3.04
C LEU A 190 -15.55 3.23 -4.20
N ALA A 191 -15.36 4.53 -4.44
CA ALA A 191 -14.42 5.02 -5.45
C ALA A 191 -12.95 4.73 -5.09
N ALA A 192 -12.60 4.81 -3.80
CA ALA A 192 -11.25 4.54 -3.32
C ALA A 192 -10.92 3.05 -3.19
N LYS A 193 -11.92 2.17 -3.27
CA LYS A 193 -11.81 0.72 -3.04
C LYS A 193 -10.63 0.09 -3.78
N GLU A 194 -10.50 0.33 -5.09
CA GLU A 194 -9.44 -0.28 -5.90
C GLU A 194 -8.03 0.17 -5.46
N SER A 195 -7.87 1.43 -5.06
CA SER A 195 -6.59 1.95 -4.57
C SER A 195 -6.20 1.27 -3.25
N ILE A 196 -7.16 1.07 -2.35
CA ILE A 196 -6.94 0.37 -1.07
C ILE A 196 -6.60 -1.10 -1.31
N GLU A 197 -7.32 -1.79 -2.19
CA GLU A 197 -7.06 -3.21 -2.49
C GLU A 197 -5.65 -3.42 -3.08
N ASN A 198 -5.18 -2.52 -3.93
CA ASN A 198 -3.80 -2.59 -4.45
C ASN A 198 -2.76 -2.37 -3.34
N LEU A 199 -3.05 -1.49 -2.38
CA LEU A 199 -2.17 -1.23 -1.24
C LEU A 199 -2.10 -2.46 -0.32
N ILE A 200 -3.25 -3.10 -0.06
CA ILE A 200 -3.32 -4.39 0.66
C ILE A 200 -2.55 -5.47 -0.10
N GLY A 201 -2.70 -5.54 -1.42
CA GLY A 201 -1.92 -6.45 -2.27
C GLY A 201 -0.41 -6.27 -2.10
N SER A 202 0.08 -5.04 -2.03
CA SER A 202 1.50 -4.74 -1.76
C SER A 202 1.97 -5.29 -0.41
N PHE A 203 1.15 -5.14 0.63
CA PHE A 203 1.46 -5.68 1.95
C PHE A 203 1.53 -7.20 1.92
N ILE A 204 0.56 -7.88 1.29
CA ILE A 204 0.57 -9.34 1.16
C ILE A 204 1.83 -9.81 0.43
N ILE A 205 2.19 -9.17 -0.69
CA ILE A 205 3.42 -9.50 -1.42
C ILE A 205 4.66 -9.34 -0.53
N PHE A 206 4.71 -8.29 0.31
CA PHE A 206 5.86 -8.03 1.18
C PHE A 206 5.98 -9.01 2.35
N PHE A 207 4.86 -9.39 2.96
CA PHE A 207 4.82 -10.27 4.12
C PHE A 207 4.89 -11.75 3.74
N ASP A 208 4.04 -12.20 2.82
CA ASP A 208 3.96 -13.61 2.43
C ASP A 208 5.04 -13.99 1.41
N ARG A 209 5.57 -13.00 0.68
CA ARG A 209 6.65 -13.14 -0.31
C ARG A 209 6.42 -14.30 -1.30
N PRO A 210 5.25 -14.39 -1.97
CA PRO A 210 5.01 -15.39 -3.02
C PRO A 210 6.00 -15.26 -4.19
N PHE A 211 6.57 -14.07 -4.37
CA PHE A 211 7.67 -13.78 -5.28
C PHE A 211 8.49 -12.59 -4.74
N ARG A 212 9.68 -12.40 -5.30
CA ARG A 212 10.60 -11.29 -4.98
C ARG A 212 11.03 -10.55 -6.23
N VAL A 213 11.62 -9.37 -6.05
CA VAL A 213 12.33 -8.68 -7.13
C VAL A 213 13.47 -9.58 -7.61
N GLY A 214 13.55 -9.81 -8.91
CA GLY A 214 14.46 -10.75 -9.55
C GLY A 214 13.83 -12.09 -9.92
N ASP A 215 12.68 -12.46 -9.34
CA ASP A 215 12.02 -13.72 -9.68
C ASP A 215 11.42 -13.66 -11.09
N SER A 216 11.58 -14.74 -11.84
CA SER A 216 10.78 -15.01 -13.02
C SER A 216 9.41 -15.57 -12.63
N VAL A 217 8.36 -14.87 -13.04
CA VAL A 217 6.96 -15.21 -12.74
C VAL A 217 6.14 -15.24 -14.02
N LYS A 218 5.07 -16.04 -14.01
CA LYS A 218 4.03 -16.03 -15.00
C LYS A 218 2.69 -15.75 -14.33
N VAL A 219 2.00 -14.72 -14.82
CA VAL A 219 0.70 -14.25 -14.33
C VAL A 219 -0.19 -13.99 -15.53
N ASP A 220 -1.33 -14.68 -15.58
CA ASP A 220 -2.21 -14.74 -16.75
C ASP A 220 -1.43 -15.10 -18.04
N ALA A 221 -1.46 -14.20 -19.03
CA ALA A 221 -0.78 -14.33 -20.31
C ALA A 221 0.65 -13.77 -20.31
N TYR A 222 1.08 -13.11 -19.23
CA TYR A 222 2.36 -12.43 -19.16
C TYR A 222 3.38 -13.26 -18.40
N GLN A 223 4.58 -13.39 -18.96
CA GLN A 223 5.71 -14.05 -18.34
C GLN A 223 6.93 -13.14 -18.42
N GLY A 224 7.66 -13.05 -17.31
CA GLY A 224 8.84 -12.20 -17.25
C GLY A 224 9.51 -12.20 -15.89
N THR A 225 10.44 -11.26 -15.69
CA THR A 225 11.16 -11.07 -14.43
C THR A 225 10.61 -9.87 -13.68
N VAL A 226 10.36 -10.00 -12.38
CA VAL A 226 9.92 -8.90 -11.54
C VAL A 226 11.07 -7.91 -11.34
N GLU A 227 10.93 -6.69 -11.85
CA GLU A 227 11.96 -5.64 -11.70
C GLU A 227 11.70 -4.70 -10.52
N LYS A 228 10.42 -4.39 -10.23
CA LYS A 228 10.07 -3.48 -9.14
C LYS A 228 8.70 -3.84 -8.58
N ILE A 229 8.60 -3.90 -7.26
CA ILE A 229 7.33 -3.96 -6.53
C ILE A 229 7.08 -2.57 -5.96
N GLY A 230 6.11 -1.84 -6.51
CA GLY A 230 5.70 -0.53 -6.03
C GLY A 230 4.52 -0.61 -5.06
N LEU A 231 4.01 0.55 -4.63
CA LEU A 231 2.89 0.65 -3.68
C LEU A 231 1.52 0.24 -4.28
N ARG A 232 1.33 0.39 -5.60
CA ARG A 232 0.08 0.03 -6.30
C ARG A 232 0.27 -1.09 -7.32
N SER A 233 1.46 -1.24 -7.88
CA SER A 233 1.71 -2.14 -8.98
C SER A 233 3.10 -2.74 -8.96
N THR A 234 3.21 -3.90 -9.59
CA THR A 234 4.46 -4.63 -9.83
C THR A 234 4.81 -4.49 -11.31
N ARG A 235 6.09 -4.19 -11.59
CA ARG A 235 6.64 -4.10 -12.94
C ARG A 235 7.35 -5.40 -13.29
N ILE A 236 6.88 -6.04 -14.35
CA ILE A 236 7.44 -7.27 -14.89
C ILE A 236 8.11 -6.94 -16.24
N ARG A 237 9.36 -7.34 -16.39
CA ARG A 237 10.09 -7.27 -17.66
C ARG A 237 9.87 -8.54 -18.45
N THR A 238 9.25 -8.42 -19.61
CA THR A 238 8.98 -9.56 -20.49
C THR A 238 10.26 -10.03 -21.20
N LEU A 239 10.18 -11.19 -21.86
CA LEU A 239 11.27 -11.70 -22.71
C LEU A 239 11.60 -10.74 -23.87
N GLU A 240 10.62 -9.99 -24.35
CA GLU A 240 10.76 -8.93 -25.38
C GLU A 240 11.37 -7.64 -24.82
N LYS A 241 11.81 -7.65 -23.56
CA LYS A 241 12.37 -6.50 -22.83
C LYS A 241 11.39 -5.33 -22.67
N THR A 242 10.09 -5.55 -22.78
CA THR A 242 9.05 -4.55 -22.49
C THR A 242 8.60 -4.61 -21.03
N PHE A 243 8.02 -3.52 -20.52
CA PHE A 243 7.46 -3.47 -19.17
C PHE A 243 5.96 -3.76 -19.19
N VAL A 244 5.55 -4.76 -18.42
CA VAL A 244 4.15 -4.98 -18.05
C VAL A 244 3.95 -4.50 -16.62
N THR A 245 3.04 -3.55 -16.44
CA THR A 245 2.67 -3.04 -15.11
C THR A 245 1.39 -3.73 -14.66
N VAL A 246 1.48 -4.56 -13.63
CA VAL A 246 0.36 -5.33 -13.10
C VAL A 246 -0.07 -4.73 -11.75
N PRO A 247 -1.36 -4.42 -11.54
CA PRO A 247 -1.84 -3.99 -10.23
C PRO A 247 -1.53 -5.04 -9.16
N ASN A 248 -1.11 -4.63 -7.97
CA ASN A 248 -0.68 -5.56 -6.92
C ASN A 248 -1.84 -6.42 -6.43
N LYS A 249 -3.08 -5.89 -6.40
CA LYS A 249 -4.27 -6.71 -6.16
C LYS A 249 -4.31 -7.90 -7.12
N LYS A 250 -4.08 -7.64 -8.42
CA LYS A 250 -4.12 -8.67 -9.44
C LYS A 250 -3.00 -9.70 -9.29
N MET A 251 -1.81 -9.29 -8.87
CA MET A 251 -0.70 -10.21 -8.58
C MET A 251 -1.01 -11.20 -7.44
N VAL A 252 -1.85 -10.79 -6.50
CA VAL A 252 -2.24 -11.60 -5.34
C VAL A 252 -3.49 -12.44 -5.62
N ASP A 253 -4.48 -11.87 -6.29
CA ASP A 253 -5.77 -12.53 -6.55
C ASP A 253 -5.72 -13.54 -7.70
N SER A 254 -4.74 -13.44 -8.61
CA SER A 254 -4.61 -14.34 -9.75
C SER A 254 -3.73 -15.55 -9.45
N ILE A 255 -3.83 -16.57 -10.31
CA ILE A 255 -2.93 -17.73 -10.27
C ILE A 255 -1.55 -17.26 -10.72
N LEU A 256 -0.61 -17.22 -9.78
CA LEU A 256 0.79 -16.87 -10.01
C LEU A 256 1.65 -18.13 -10.04
N ASP A 257 2.35 -18.34 -11.15
CA ASP A 257 3.33 -19.40 -11.31
C ASP A 257 4.75 -18.80 -11.14
N ASN A 258 5.38 -19.08 -10.00
CA ASN A 258 6.74 -18.64 -9.73
C ASN A 258 7.75 -19.61 -10.34
N LEU A 259 8.15 -19.31 -11.56
CA LEU A 259 9.10 -20.10 -12.33
C LEU A 259 10.49 -20.14 -11.70
N THR A 260 10.83 -19.25 -10.76
CA THR A 260 12.13 -19.27 -10.07
C THR A 260 12.19 -20.39 -9.04
N LEU A 261 11.05 -20.70 -8.41
CA LEU A 261 10.94 -21.72 -7.38
C LEU A 261 10.75 -23.14 -7.94
N ARG A 262 10.86 -23.32 -9.27
CA ARG A 262 10.85 -24.65 -9.89
C ARG A 262 11.95 -25.52 -9.26
N THR A 263 11.68 -26.79 -9.02
CA THR A 263 12.72 -27.74 -8.55
C THR A 263 13.40 -28.46 -9.71
N GLN A 264 12.69 -28.59 -10.83
CA GLN A 264 13.10 -29.31 -12.03
C GLN A 264 12.45 -28.69 -13.27
N GLN A 265 13.01 -28.92 -14.45
CA GLN A 265 12.40 -28.52 -15.72
C GLN A 265 11.93 -29.75 -16.49
N ARG A 266 10.62 -29.82 -16.73
CA ARG A 266 9.99 -30.90 -17.49
C ARG A 266 10.03 -30.61 -18.98
N VAL A 267 10.53 -31.56 -19.76
CA VAL A 267 10.40 -31.60 -21.21
C VAL A 267 9.37 -32.66 -21.58
N ALA A 268 8.42 -32.29 -22.43
CA ALA A 268 7.47 -33.21 -23.03
C ALA A 268 7.56 -33.08 -24.56
N MET A 269 7.93 -34.17 -25.21
CA MET A 269 8.04 -34.29 -26.66
C MET A 269 7.06 -35.37 -27.14
N LYS A 270 6.46 -35.13 -28.29
CA LYS A 270 5.71 -36.13 -29.05
C LYS A 270 6.49 -36.40 -30.33
N LEU A 271 6.93 -37.64 -30.50
CA LEU A 271 7.63 -38.11 -31.68
C LEU A 271 6.66 -38.95 -32.51
N GLU A 272 6.46 -38.54 -33.75
CA GLU A 272 5.63 -39.28 -34.71
C GLU A 272 6.54 -40.18 -35.53
N LEU A 273 6.24 -41.48 -35.54
CA LEU A 273 6.93 -42.48 -36.32
C LEU A 273 6.01 -43.02 -37.42
N PRO A 274 6.52 -43.42 -38.60
CA PRO A 274 5.69 -43.96 -39.67
C PRO A 274 4.95 -45.25 -39.25
N SER A 275 3.70 -45.40 -39.70
CA SER A 275 2.87 -46.58 -39.42
C SER A 275 3.37 -47.86 -40.13
N GLU A 276 4.27 -47.75 -41.10
CA GLU A 276 4.88 -48.89 -41.78
C GLU A 276 5.93 -49.61 -40.93
N LEU A 277 6.34 -49.02 -39.80
CA LEU A 277 7.29 -49.65 -38.89
C LEU A 277 6.67 -50.86 -38.18
N SER A 278 7.40 -51.97 -38.14
CA SER A 278 7.02 -53.11 -37.29
C SER A 278 7.04 -52.72 -35.80
N ALA A 279 6.22 -53.41 -34.99
CA ALA A 279 6.19 -53.20 -33.54
C ALA A 279 7.57 -53.37 -32.88
N ASP A 280 8.39 -54.30 -33.37
CA ASP A 280 9.75 -54.53 -32.87
C ASP A 280 10.67 -53.34 -33.14
N MET A 281 10.54 -52.69 -34.30
CA MET A 281 11.28 -51.47 -34.62
C MET A 281 10.84 -50.30 -33.74
N VAL A 282 9.53 -50.16 -33.47
CA VAL A 282 9.03 -49.12 -32.54
C VAL A 282 9.56 -49.35 -31.13
N LEU A 283 9.55 -50.59 -30.64
CA LEU A 283 10.11 -50.95 -29.34
C LEU A 283 11.62 -50.62 -29.28
N LYS A 284 12.35 -50.94 -30.35
CA LYS A 284 13.78 -50.63 -30.45
C LYS A 284 14.05 -49.12 -30.37
N VAL A 285 13.31 -48.30 -31.12
CA VAL A 285 13.40 -46.84 -31.04
C VAL A 285 13.13 -46.35 -29.62
N VAL A 286 12.11 -46.88 -28.95
CA VAL A 286 11.81 -46.53 -27.54
C VAL A 286 13.01 -46.84 -26.64
N HIS A 287 13.62 -48.01 -26.78
CA HIS A 287 14.81 -48.40 -25.99
C HIS A 287 16.02 -47.52 -26.29
N ASP A 288 16.26 -47.16 -27.55
CA ASP A 288 17.39 -46.30 -27.93
C ASP A 288 17.23 -44.89 -27.35
N ILE A 289 16.01 -44.33 -27.39
CA ILE A 289 15.71 -43.05 -26.74
C ILE A 289 15.91 -43.13 -25.23
N GLN A 290 15.50 -44.24 -24.59
CA GLN A 290 15.77 -44.46 -23.16
C GLN A 290 17.27 -44.48 -22.86
N GLY A 291 18.10 -45.10 -23.72
CA GLY A 291 19.55 -45.09 -23.61
C GLY A 291 20.18 -43.70 -23.78
N ILE A 292 19.69 -42.91 -24.74
CA ILE A 292 20.11 -41.52 -24.96
C ILE A 292 19.81 -40.66 -23.73
N LEU A 293 18.61 -40.78 -23.17
CA LEU A 293 18.24 -40.03 -21.96
C LEU A 293 19.02 -40.50 -20.73
N GLY A 294 19.22 -41.80 -20.59
CA GLY A 294 19.96 -42.39 -19.46
C GLY A 294 21.46 -42.09 -19.44
N SER A 295 22.05 -41.81 -20.61
CA SER A 295 23.48 -41.42 -20.72
C SER A 295 23.73 -39.92 -20.52
N ASN A 296 22.67 -39.10 -20.47
CA ASN A 296 22.81 -37.65 -20.36
C ASN A 296 22.84 -37.21 -18.88
N SER A 297 23.96 -36.63 -18.44
CA SER A 297 24.18 -36.20 -17.05
C SER A 297 23.24 -35.10 -16.54
N HIS A 298 22.58 -34.36 -17.44
CA HIS A 298 21.66 -33.27 -17.10
C HIS A 298 20.19 -33.72 -17.02
N VAL A 299 19.91 -34.96 -17.45
CA VAL A 299 18.59 -35.58 -17.37
C VAL A 299 18.47 -36.31 -16.04
N LEU A 300 17.35 -36.07 -15.34
CA LEU A 300 17.07 -36.72 -14.08
C LEU A 300 16.58 -38.17 -14.28
N PRO A 301 16.88 -39.08 -13.35
CA PRO A 301 16.29 -40.42 -13.34
C PRO A 301 14.75 -40.36 -13.29
N GLY A 302 14.07 -41.32 -13.92
CA GLY A 302 12.61 -41.41 -13.93
C GLY A 302 11.93 -40.78 -15.15
N PHE A 303 12.60 -40.76 -16.31
CA PHE A 303 11.98 -40.39 -17.58
C PHE A 303 10.99 -41.46 -18.06
N THR A 304 10.04 -41.05 -18.89
CA THR A 304 9.03 -41.91 -19.50
C THR A 304 9.19 -41.83 -21.01
N VAL A 305 9.46 -42.98 -21.63
CA VAL A 305 9.46 -43.13 -23.09
C VAL A 305 8.62 -44.35 -23.41
N ASN A 306 7.51 -44.13 -24.08
CA ASN A 306 6.59 -45.19 -24.47
C ASN A 306 5.82 -44.83 -25.74
N LEU A 307 5.35 -45.86 -26.44
CA LEU A 307 4.27 -45.67 -27.40
C LEU A 307 3.02 -45.22 -26.62
N HIS A 308 2.58 -43.99 -26.86
CA HIS A 308 1.47 -43.37 -26.16
C HIS A 308 0.16 -43.61 -26.89
N ASP A 309 0.17 -43.50 -28.21
CA ASP A 309 -1.03 -43.67 -29.04
C ASP A 309 -0.63 -44.00 -30.49
N PHE A 310 -1.61 -44.25 -31.36
CA PHE A 310 -1.41 -44.41 -32.79
C PHE A 310 -2.59 -43.82 -33.57
N ASN A 311 -2.30 -43.30 -34.77
CA ASN A 311 -3.31 -42.82 -35.70
C ASN A 311 -3.17 -43.57 -37.04
N LYS A 312 -3.91 -43.16 -38.07
CA LYS A 312 -3.98 -43.91 -39.35
C LYS A 312 -2.62 -44.05 -40.02
N ASP A 313 -1.75 -43.05 -39.88
CA ASP A 313 -0.53 -42.92 -40.66
C ASP A 313 0.74 -42.92 -39.79
N THR A 314 0.61 -42.75 -38.46
CA THR A 314 1.75 -42.62 -37.54
C THR A 314 1.54 -43.28 -36.17
N TYR A 315 2.64 -43.73 -35.59
CA TYR A 315 2.75 -44.11 -34.18
C TYR A 315 3.24 -42.91 -33.36
N LEU A 316 2.57 -42.64 -32.23
CA LEU A 316 2.89 -41.51 -31.35
C LEU A 316 3.71 -41.99 -30.15
N VAL A 317 5.01 -41.77 -30.19
CA VAL A 317 5.91 -42.01 -29.06
C VAL A 317 5.97 -40.76 -28.19
N GLN A 318 5.63 -40.90 -26.91
CA GLN A 318 5.76 -39.82 -25.94
C GLN A 318 7.12 -39.92 -25.24
N VAL A 319 7.85 -38.81 -25.21
CA VAL A 319 9.14 -38.69 -24.54
C VAL A 319 9.01 -37.60 -23.47
N ILE A 320 9.01 -38.01 -22.21
CA ILE A 320 8.94 -37.12 -21.05
C ILE A 320 10.19 -37.32 -20.22
N TYR A 321 10.90 -36.23 -19.94
CA TYR A 321 12.02 -36.26 -19.00
C TYR A 321 12.10 -34.96 -18.22
N ASN A 322 12.64 -35.05 -17.01
CA ASN A 322 12.95 -33.87 -16.19
C ASN A 322 14.45 -33.60 -16.27
N THR A 323 14.81 -32.33 -16.13
CA THR A 323 16.20 -31.87 -16.10
C THR A 323 16.43 -31.07 -14.83
N TYR A 324 17.70 -30.97 -14.41
CA TYR A 324 18.10 -29.97 -13.43
C TYR A 324 17.77 -28.56 -13.96
N ILE A 325 17.70 -27.57 -13.07
CA ILE A 325 17.45 -26.19 -13.47
C ILE A 325 18.67 -25.67 -14.22
N ILE A 326 18.49 -25.42 -15.51
CA ILE A 326 19.52 -24.96 -16.42
C ILE A 326 19.04 -23.64 -17.03
N GLU A 327 19.94 -22.65 -17.08
CA GLU A 327 19.60 -21.32 -17.54
C GLU A 327 19.54 -21.22 -19.08
N GLY A 328 18.46 -20.63 -19.59
CA GLY A 328 18.33 -20.10 -20.95
C GLY A 328 19.02 -20.92 -22.05
N LEU A 329 20.15 -20.40 -22.55
CA LEU A 329 20.90 -20.96 -23.67
C LEU A 329 21.37 -22.40 -23.43
N GLN A 330 21.75 -22.75 -22.20
CA GLN A 330 22.19 -24.10 -21.88
C GLN A 330 21.03 -25.09 -21.91
N TYR A 331 19.83 -24.65 -21.50
CA TYR A 331 18.62 -25.47 -21.61
C TYR A 331 18.24 -25.70 -23.08
N ALA A 332 18.37 -24.66 -23.92
CA ALA A 332 18.17 -24.80 -25.36
C ALA A 332 19.19 -25.76 -26.00
N ALA A 333 20.47 -25.64 -25.65
CA ALA A 333 21.54 -26.51 -26.14
C ALA A 333 21.35 -27.97 -25.70
N LEU A 334 20.87 -28.21 -24.47
CA LEU A 334 20.51 -29.55 -24.01
C LEU A 334 19.38 -30.14 -24.85
N ARG A 335 18.31 -29.37 -25.10
CA ARG A 335 17.21 -29.82 -25.96
C ARG A 335 17.70 -30.12 -27.37
N GLU A 336 18.53 -29.25 -27.94
CA GLU A 336 19.12 -29.47 -29.26
C GLU A 336 19.95 -30.76 -29.30
N THR A 337 20.81 -30.97 -28.30
CA THR A 337 21.66 -32.16 -28.20
C THR A 337 20.83 -33.45 -28.11
N VAL A 338 19.81 -33.46 -27.25
CA VAL A 338 18.91 -34.61 -27.11
C VAL A 338 18.12 -34.85 -28.40
N ASN A 339 17.57 -33.80 -29.01
CA ASN A 339 16.80 -33.92 -30.24
C ASN A 339 17.65 -34.46 -31.40
N LEU A 340 18.88 -33.94 -31.56
CA LEU A 340 19.80 -34.41 -32.60
C LEU A 340 20.25 -35.85 -32.38
N ALA A 341 20.46 -36.27 -31.12
CA ALA A 341 20.78 -37.65 -30.79
C ALA A 341 19.62 -38.60 -31.16
N ILE A 342 18.38 -38.19 -30.88
CA ILE A 342 17.18 -38.95 -31.28
C ILE A 342 17.09 -39.05 -32.81
N ILE A 343 17.29 -37.94 -33.53
CA ILE A 343 17.27 -37.93 -35.01
C ILE A 343 18.32 -38.89 -35.57
N ARG A 344 19.56 -38.86 -35.07
CA ARG A 344 20.63 -39.76 -35.52
C ARG A 344 20.29 -41.23 -35.25
N ALA A 345 19.71 -41.55 -34.09
CA ALA A 345 19.30 -42.92 -33.77
C ALA A 345 18.19 -43.44 -34.71
N LEU A 346 17.32 -42.55 -35.20
CA LEU A 346 16.33 -42.89 -36.23
C LEU A 346 17.00 -43.10 -37.60
N GLU A 347 17.92 -42.23 -37.99
CA GLU A 347 18.64 -42.29 -39.27
C GLU A 347 19.50 -43.57 -39.40
N GLU A 348 20.18 -43.97 -38.33
CA GLU A 348 20.96 -45.23 -38.27
C GLU A 348 20.11 -46.47 -38.50
N GLN A 349 18.81 -46.39 -38.18
CA GLN A 349 17.83 -47.45 -38.39
C GLN A 349 17.08 -47.33 -39.72
N GLY A 350 17.44 -46.35 -40.56
CA GLY A 350 16.75 -46.07 -41.82
C GLY A 350 15.33 -45.53 -41.63
N ILE A 351 14.98 -45.08 -40.43
CA ILE A 351 13.65 -44.56 -40.12
C ILE A 351 13.59 -43.09 -40.53
N ARG A 352 12.69 -42.78 -41.46
CA ARG A 352 12.41 -41.40 -41.87
C ARG A 352 11.24 -40.86 -41.07
N LEU A 353 11.31 -39.60 -40.66
CA LEU A 353 10.17 -38.94 -40.04
C LEU A 353 9.00 -38.85 -41.05
N PRO A 354 7.76 -39.01 -40.59
CA PRO A 354 6.59 -38.88 -41.46
C PRO A 354 6.60 -37.53 -42.19
N SER A 355 6.57 -37.58 -43.52
CA SER A 355 6.29 -36.42 -44.36
C SER A 355 4.82 -36.44 -44.76
N THR A 356 4.13 -35.30 -44.76
CA THR A 356 2.76 -35.22 -45.27
C THR A 356 2.75 -35.58 -46.76
N SER A 357 2.45 -36.84 -47.11
CA SER A 357 2.25 -37.27 -48.49
C SER A 357 0.79 -37.62 -48.71
N THR A 358 0.07 -36.74 -49.39
CA THR A 358 -1.31 -37.04 -49.83
C THR A 358 -1.24 -37.96 -51.05
N ARG A 359 -1.64 -39.22 -50.88
CA ARG A 359 -1.81 -40.15 -52.00
C ARG A 359 -3.16 -39.89 -52.67
N VAL A 360 -3.14 -39.38 -53.90
CA VAL A 360 -4.35 -39.18 -54.72
C VAL A 360 -4.42 -40.34 -55.73
N ASP A 361 -5.35 -41.27 -55.52
CA ASP A 361 -5.67 -42.27 -56.54
C ASP A 361 -6.64 -41.66 -57.56
N VAL A 362 -6.14 -41.38 -58.76
CA VAL A 362 -6.96 -40.96 -59.89
C VAL A 362 -7.45 -42.21 -60.62
N GLN A 363 -8.70 -42.61 -60.39
CA GLN A 363 -9.37 -43.59 -61.26
C GLN A 363 -9.75 -42.90 -62.57
N LEU A 364 -8.96 -43.14 -63.61
CA LEU A 364 -9.34 -42.80 -64.98
C LEU A 364 -10.40 -43.81 -65.44
N ASN A 365 -11.68 -43.45 -65.29
CA ASN A 365 -12.77 -44.17 -65.94
C ASN A 365 -12.66 -43.92 -67.46
N GLY A 366 -11.96 -44.81 -68.15
CA GLY A 366 -11.99 -44.89 -69.61
C GLY A 366 -13.40 -45.24 -70.07
N GLN A 367 -14.13 -44.27 -70.59
CA GLN A 367 -15.28 -44.53 -71.45
C GLN A 367 -14.73 -44.83 -72.85
N GLY A 368 -14.71 -46.10 -73.21
CA GLY A 368 -14.56 -46.59 -74.58
C GLY A 368 -15.92 -46.73 -75.25
#